data_AF-A0A3C0R277-F1
#
_entry.id   AF-A0A3C0R277-F1
#
_cell.length_a   1.000
_cell.length_b   1.000
_cell.length_c   1.000
_cell.angle_alpha   90.00
_cell.angle_beta   90.00
_cell.angle_gamma   90.00
#
_symmetry.space_group_name_H-M   'P 1'
#
loop_
_entity.id
_entity.type
_entity.pdbx_description
1 polymer ?
#
loop_
_entity_poly.entity_id
_entity_poly.type
_entity_poly.pdbx_seq_one_letter_code
_entity_poly.pdbx_strand_id
1 'polypeptide(L)'
;VAIVYRWISLERLQRFAPAEIKATPIPEPAPTRPQVITGKPDTAKLFNGITVHTTVETPAGADATSERVDPESYVLDLKLQARLPAPNKTIEELAKVSPQLPTLLPGLAAMLVPDPVSPLFAELYNTKVKVLRENLVHLDQLLSRHNFYDCQTVLQLHHPQSHRKALLLQADMDVDADGSDADRIPAGNGVTTNFKPFTSYRWPKKTPAPNPYLAATEERLKRAEDEYALKTITPERKRELRNAIAQVRAEVTTLKKYSFLIGATDPYIVLPGSFARGRDATKVGDYAVVIFGNAVYPAIVGDIGPNDKAGEASLRIAKEINSLATPYNRPVSDLKVTYLFFPGTADTPFGPPDLEKLQARCQALVNEIGGAAVPLHHWENIIPPPPTPTPAPSPSPSPTPTSTSSPAISPSTSPSATFAFPLASASPTPSENSSVPLVPTTSPLVTPAP
;
A
#
# COMPACT_ATOMS: atom_id res chain seq x y z
N VAL A 1 -17.28 -42.19 -30.87
CA VAL A 1 -16.08 -42.68 -31.60
C VAL A 1 -15.14 -43.26 -30.56
N ALA A 2 -15.07 -44.59 -30.51
CA ALA A 2 -14.24 -45.35 -29.58
C ALA A 2 -13.03 -45.87 -30.36
N ILE A 3 -11.82 -45.76 -29.82
CA ILE A 3 -10.67 -46.52 -30.31
C ILE A 3 -10.00 -47.18 -29.11
N VAL A 4 -10.14 -48.51 -29.12
CA VAL A 4 -9.58 -49.49 -28.20
C VAL A 4 -8.18 -49.85 -28.67
N TYR A 5 -7.24 -49.94 -27.73
CA TYR A 5 -5.89 -50.46 -27.92
C TYR A 5 -5.90 -51.92 -28.36
N ARG A 6 -5.06 -52.29 -29.35
CA ARG A 6 -4.53 -53.66 -29.46
C ARG A 6 -3.09 -53.69 -29.94
N TRP A 7 -2.27 -54.30 -29.07
CA TRP A 7 -0.99 -54.93 -29.33
C TRP A 7 -1.03 -55.91 -30.51
N ILE A 8 0.07 -55.98 -31.26
CA ILE A 8 0.43 -57.15 -32.08
C ILE A 8 1.89 -57.49 -31.79
N SER A 9 2.08 -58.67 -31.19
CA SER A 9 3.35 -59.39 -31.08
C SER A 9 3.84 -59.82 -32.47
N LEU A 10 5.12 -59.61 -32.76
CA LEU A 10 5.80 -60.15 -33.92
C LEU A 10 6.78 -61.24 -33.47
N GLU A 11 6.25 -62.44 -33.26
CA GLU A 11 7.05 -63.66 -33.34
C GLU A 11 6.82 -64.33 -34.70
N ARG A 12 7.93 -64.79 -35.29
CA ARG A 12 8.03 -65.76 -36.39
C ARG A 12 7.55 -65.33 -37.77
N LEU A 13 8.52 -64.88 -38.56
CA LEU A 13 8.79 -65.50 -39.86
C LEU A 13 10.31 -65.66 -40.01
N GLN A 14 10.80 -66.83 -39.59
CA GLN A 14 12.10 -67.35 -40.02
C GLN A 14 11.96 -67.91 -41.43
N ARG A 15 13.05 -67.74 -42.20
CA ARG A 15 13.55 -68.51 -43.37
C ARG A 15 13.62 -67.66 -44.63
N PHE A 16 14.80 -67.10 -44.88
CA PHE A 16 15.62 -67.33 -46.07
C PHE A 16 16.95 -66.57 -45.90
N ALA A 17 18.06 -67.31 -45.95
CA ALA A 17 19.41 -66.80 -46.22
C ALA A 17 20.19 -67.94 -46.91
N PRO A 18 21.28 -67.69 -47.66
CA PRO A 18 21.97 -66.41 -47.84
C PRO A 18 22.30 -66.06 -49.31
N ALA A 19 22.54 -64.78 -49.59
CA ALA A 19 23.51 -64.38 -50.61
C ALA A 19 24.63 -63.64 -49.89
N GLU A 20 25.82 -64.18 -50.02
CA GLU A 20 27.06 -63.78 -49.36
C GLU A 20 27.54 -62.44 -49.95
N ILE A 21 27.46 -61.36 -49.16
CA ILE A 21 28.10 -60.09 -49.49
C ILE A 21 29.15 -59.80 -48.41
N LYS A 22 30.38 -59.73 -48.91
CA LYS A 22 31.63 -59.44 -48.20
C LYS A 22 31.51 -58.25 -47.25
N ALA A 23 31.95 -58.46 -46.03
CA ALA A 23 31.96 -57.51 -44.93
C ALA A 23 32.72 -56.20 -45.25
N THR A 24 32.10 -55.07 -44.90
CA THR A 24 32.79 -53.82 -44.56
C THR A 24 32.47 -53.58 -43.08
N PRO A 25 33.45 -53.28 -42.20
CA PRO A 25 33.19 -53.17 -40.77
C PRO A 25 32.26 -51.98 -40.50
N ILE A 26 31.13 -52.26 -39.85
CA ILE A 26 30.26 -51.25 -39.25
C ILE A 26 31.07 -50.61 -38.10
N PRO A 27 31.25 -49.28 -38.05
CA PRO A 27 31.89 -48.65 -36.90
C PRO A 27 31.02 -48.90 -35.66
N GLU A 28 31.68 -49.36 -34.59
CA GLU A 28 31.12 -49.50 -33.25
C GLU A 28 30.36 -48.21 -32.87
N PRO A 29 29.11 -48.28 -32.35
CA PRO A 29 28.39 -47.09 -31.97
C PRO A 29 29.13 -46.42 -30.82
N ALA A 30 29.85 -45.35 -31.13
CA ALA A 30 30.48 -44.51 -30.14
C ALA A 30 29.39 -44.05 -29.15
N PRO A 31 29.58 -44.23 -27.83
CA PRO A 31 28.61 -43.76 -26.85
C PRO A 31 28.45 -42.24 -27.03
N THR A 32 27.29 -41.82 -27.51
CA THR A 32 26.94 -40.41 -27.68
C THR A 32 26.91 -39.78 -26.30
N ARG A 33 28.03 -39.24 -25.85
CA ARG A 33 28.09 -38.40 -24.64
C ARG A 33 27.08 -37.26 -24.86
N PRO A 34 26.10 -37.04 -23.97
CA PRO A 34 25.18 -35.92 -24.09
C PRO A 34 26.00 -34.64 -24.19
N GLN A 35 25.69 -33.80 -25.18
CA GLN A 35 26.35 -32.50 -25.32
C GLN A 35 26.02 -31.65 -24.10
N VAL A 36 27.06 -31.24 -23.35
CA VAL A 36 26.91 -30.28 -22.26
C VAL A 36 26.48 -28.96 -22.88
N ILE A 37 25.25 -28.53 -22.59
CA ILE A 37 24.74 -27.23 -23.03
C ILE A 37 25.42 -26.16 -22.17
N THR A 38 26.61 -25.71 -22.57
CA THR A 38 27.29 -24.57 -21.95
C THR A 38 26.73 -23.27 -22.52
N GLY A 39 25.62 -22.79 -21.95
CA GLY A 39 25.11 -21.44 -22.20
C GLY A 39 25.67 -20.44 -21.20
N LYS A 40 26.04 -19.23 -21.64
CA LYS A 40 26.38 -18.11 -20.75
C LYS A 40 25.18 -17.77 -19.82
N PRO A 41 25.41 -17.41 -18.55
CA PRO A 41 24.33 -17.13 -17.61
C PRO A 41 23.59 -15.85 -18.05
N ASP A 42 22.29 -15.99 -18.31
CA ASP A 42 21.42 -14.84 -18.50
C ASP A 42 21.20 -14.15 -17.15
N THR A 43 21.43 -12.84 -17.11
CA THR A 43 21.25 -12.02 -15.91
C THR A 43 19.94 -11.28 -16.06
N ALA A 44 18.84 -11.97 -15.77
CA ALA A 44 17.52 -11.34 -15.75
C ALA A 44 17.31 -10.59 -14.41
N LYS A 45 16.81 -9.35 -14.49
CA LYS A 45 16.26 -8.65 -13.31
C LYS A 45 14.80 -9.05 -13.17
N LEU A 46 14.44 -9.61 -12.02
CA LEU A 46 13.04 -9.88 -11.68
C LEU A 46 12.30 -8.56 -11.37
N PHE A 47 10.96 -8.60 -11.47
CA PHE A 47 10.07 -7.45 -11.22
C PHE A 47 10.22 -6.84 -9.83
N ASN A 48 10.78 -7.58 -8.86
CA ASN A 48 11.07 -7.17 -7.49
C ASN A 48 12.48 -6.55 -7.29
N GLY A 49 13.22 -6.33 -8.39
CA GLY A 49 14.54 -5.70 -8.37
C GLY A 49 15.69 -6.62 -8.00
N ILE A 50 15.45 -7.93 -7.97
CA ILE A 50 16.45 -8.96 -7.68
C ILE A 50 17.20 -9.30 -8.96
N THR A 51 18.52 -9.38 -8.86
CA THR A 51 19.38 -9.84 -9.96
C THR A 51 19.56 -11.34 -9.80
N VAL A 52 19.11 -12.11 -10.80
CA VAL A 52 19.22 -13.57 -10.79
C VAL A 52 20.31 -13.99 -11.74
N HIS A 53 21.25 -14.79 -11.23
CA HIS A 53 22.19 -15.52 -12.05
C HIS A 53 21.73 -16.98 -12.07
N THR A 54 21.44 -17.50 -13.27
CA THR A 54 21.04 -18.90 -13.44
C THR A 54 22.09 -19.64 -14.26
N THR A 55 22.43 -20.84 -13.80
CA THR A 55 23.29 -21.79 -14.51
C THR A 55 22.61 -23.14 -14.42
N VAL A 56 22.59 -23.89 -15.54
CA VAL A 56 22.12 -25.27 -15.56
C VAL A 56 23.33 -26.17 -15.73
N GLU A 57 23.62 -26.98 -14.71
CA GLU A 57 24.70 -27.95 -14.73
C GLU A 57 24.10 -29.35 -14.94
N THR A 58 24.68 -30.12 -15.86
CA THR A 58 24.20 -31.46 -16.24
C THR A 58 25.33 -32.48 -16.11
N PRO A 59 25.75 -32.82 -14.87
CA PRO A 59 26.74 -33.88 -14.67
C PRO A 59 26.18 -35.23 -15.14
N ALA A 60 27.07 -36.17 -15.49
CA ALA A 60 26.65 -37.50 -15.92
C ALA A 60 26.13 -38.31 -14.72
N GLY A 61 24.89 -38.81 -14.82
CA GLY A 61 24.27 -39.69 -13.83
C GLY A 61 24.22 -41.16 -14.26
N ALA A 62 23.57 -41.98 -13.43
CA ALA A 62 23.23 -43.39 -13.68
C ALA A 62 22.01 -43.54 -14.60
N ASP A 63 21.40 -44.73 -14.63
CA ASP A 63 20.16 -44.95 -15.36
C ASP A 63 19.00 -44.15 -14.74
N ALA A 64 18.04 -43.73 -15.56
CA ALA A 64 16.94 -42.87 -15.13
C ALA A 64 16.07 -43.48 -14.02
N THR A 65 16.06 -44.81 -13.85
CA THR A 65 15.31 -45.45 -12.75
C THR A 65 15.97 -45.16 -11.41
N SER A 66 17.31 -45.22 -11.39
CA SER A 66 18.13 -44.91 -10.21
C SER A 66 18.08 -43.41 -9.89
N GLU A 67 18.24 -42.53 -10.88
CA GLU A 67 18.22 -41.07 -10.69
C GLU A 67 16.84 -40.56 -10.22
N ARG A 68 15.74 -41.22 -10.59
CA ARG A 68 14.39 -40.77 -10.21
C ARG A 68 14.10 -40.92 -8.72
N VAL A 69 14.78 -41.83 -8.02
CA VAL A 69 14.58 -42.09 -6.59
C VAL A 69 15.62 -41.38 -5.72
N ASP A 70 16.67 -40.83 -6.32
CA ASP A 70 17.68 -40.03 -5.64
C ASP A 70 17.24 -38.55 -5.60
N PRO A 71 17.01 -37.96 -4.42
CA PRO A 71 16.61 -36.56 -4.31
C PRO A 71 17.68 -35.57 -4.81
N GLU A 72 18.94 -35.99 -4.89
CA GLU A 72 20.04 -35.13 -5.34
C GLU A 72 20.19 -35.09 -6.87
N SER A 73 19.47 -35.94 -7.60
CA SER A 73 19.51 -36.01 -9.07
C SER A 73 18.82 -34.84 -9.78
N TYR A 74 18.00 -34.05 -9.06
CA TYR A 74 17.31 -32.88 -9.61
C TYR A 74 17.16 -31.78 -8.57
N VAL A 75 18.25 -31.05 -8.33
CA VAL A 75 18.37 -30.03 -7.28
C VAL A 75 18.38 -28.61 -7.86
N LEU A 76 17.76 -27.69 -7.14
CA LEU A 76 17.86 -26.25 -7.37
C LEU A 76 18.40 -25.57 -6.11
N ASP A 77 19.61 -25.03 -6.19
CA ASP A 77 20.22 -24.26 -5.12
C ASP A 77 19.89 -22.77 -5.25
N LEU A 78 19.28 -22.21 -4.19
CA LEU A 78 18.96 -20.78 -4.11
C LEU A 78 19.84 -20.09 -3.07
N LYS A 79 20.62 -19.08 -3.51
CA LYS A 79 21.45 -18.24 -2.64
C LYS A 79 21.16 -16.76 -2.88
N LEU A 80 20.44 -16.14 -1.95
CA LEU A 80 20.23 -14.70 -1.93
C LEU A 80 21.31 -14.00 -1.09
N GLN A 81 22.00 -13.02 -1.68
CA GLN A 81 22.98 -12.19 -0.97
C GLN A 81 22.42 -10.76 -0.81
N ALA A 82 21.93 -10.44 0.39
CA ALA A 82 21.49 -9.10 0.76
C ALA A 82 22.48 -8.48 1.76
N ARG A 83 23.01 -7.30 1.46
CA ARG A 83 23.90 -6.58 2.38
C ARG A 83 23.07 -5.79 3.38
N LEU A 84 23.36 -5.92 4.67
CA LEU A 84 22.72 -5.11 5.69
C LEU A 84 23.29 -3.68 5.66
N PRO A 85 22.46 -2.64 5.70
CA PRO A 85 22.94 -1.27 5.73
C PRO A 85 23.41 -0.88 7.13
N ALA A 86 24.34 0.08 7.17
CA ALA A 86 24.76 0.73 8.41
C ALA A 86 23.92 2.00 8.64
N PRO A 87 23.47 2.27 9.87
CA PRO A 87 22.67 3.45 10.18
C PRO A 87 23.54 4.72 10.23
N ASN A 88 23.00 5.84 9.76
CA ASN A 88 23.56 7.18 10.00
C ASN A 88 23.44 7.51 11.49
N LYS A 89 24.48 8.13 12.07
CA LYS A 89 24.57 8.44 13.51
C LYS A 89 24.84 9.91 13.81
N THR A 90 25.45 10.62 12.86
CA THR A 90 25.88 12.02 13.02
C THR A 90 25.01 12.97 12.22
N ILE A 91 25.01 14.25 12.57
CA ILE A 91 24.24 15.26 11.86
C ILE A 91 24.73 15.41 10.40
N GLU A 92 26.03 15.26 10.16
CA GLU A 92 26.64 15.28 8.83
C GLU A 92 26.18 14.10 7.97
N GLU A 93 26.04 12.91 8.56
CA GLU A 93 25.51 11.74 7.87
C GLU A 93 24.02 11.87 7.55
N LEU A 94 23.22 12.37 8.49
CA LEU A 94 21.80 12.68 8.24
C LEU A 94 21.66 13.71 7.09
N ALA A 95 22.55 14.70 7.05
CA ALA A 95 22.57 15.74 6.02
C ALA A 95 22.97 15.24 4.62
N LYS A 96 23.68 14.11 4.49
CA LYS A 96 23.94 13.51 3.16
C LYS A 96 22.64 13.08 2.47
N VAL A 97 21.63 12.73 3.27
CA VAL A 97 20.33 12.26 2.79
C VAL A 97 19.33 13.42 2.74
N SER A 98 19.29 14.23 3.80
CA SER A 98 18.41 15.40 3.90
C SER A 98 19.25 16.66 4.18
N PRO A 99 19.85 17.31 3.15
CA PRO A 99 20.81 18.41 3.33
C PRO A 99 20.30 19.61 4.13
N GLN A 100 19.00 19.88 4.09
CA GLN A 100 18.36 21.01 4.77
C GLN A 100 18.06 20.73 6.24
N LEU A 101 18.14 19.47 6.69
CA LEU A 101 17.73 19.06 8.02
C LEU A 101 18.47 19.81 9.15
N PRO A 102 19.80 20.01 9.12
CA PRO A 102 20.50 20.74 10.18
C PRO A 102 20.09 22.21 10.27
N THR A 103 19.73 22.82 9.13
CA THR A 103 19.25 24.21 9.08
C THR A 103 17.81 24.32 9.54
N LEU A 104 16.95 23.36 9.17
CA LEU A 104 15.54 23.36 9.55
C LEU A 104 15.32 23.09 11.03
N LEU A 105 16.10 22.19 11.62
CA LEU A 105 16.04 21.82 13.04
C LEU A 105 17.41 22.05 13.70
N PRO A 106 17.78 23.31 14.00
CA PRO A 106 19.12 23.64 14.50
C PRO A 106 19.47 22.98 15.84
N GLY A 107 18.46 22.66 16.67
CA GLY A 107 18.68 21.94 17.93
C GLY A 107 18.92 20.43 17.78
N LEU A 108 18.71 19.85 16.60
CA LEU A 108 18.81 18.40 16.38
C LEU A 108 20.21 17.86 16.69
N ALA A 109 21.26 18.58 16.29
CA ALA A 109 22.64 18.17 16.53
C ALA A 109 22.95 18.00 18.02
N ALA A 110 22.39 18.85 18.88
CA ALA A 110 22.59 18.79 20.32
C ALA A 110 21.87 17.60 20.99
N MET A 111 20.89 16.98 20.31
CA MET A 111 20.17 15.81 20.83
C MET A 111 20.87 14.48 20.50
N LEU A 112 21.85 14.49 19.59
CA LEU A 112 22.60 13.29 19.20
C LEU A 112 23.61 12.94 20.30
N VAL A 113 23.20 12.03 21.17
CA VAL A 113 24.06 11.46 22.22
C VAL A 113 25.11 10.51 21.63
N PRO A 114 26.17 10.17 22.37
CA PRO A 114 27.06 9.07 21.99
C PRO A 114 26.26 7.77 21.80
N ASP A 115 26.46 7.12 20.65
CA ASP A 115 25.69 5.95 20.18
C ASP A 115 24.16 6.17 20.13
N PRO A 116 23.68 7.07 19.26
CA PRO A 116 22.27 7.43 19.20
C PRO A 116 21.41 6.36 18.50
N VAL A 117 22.02 5.28 17.98
CA VAL A 117 21.33 4.29 17.15
C VAL A 117 20.36 3.49 18.00
N SER A 118 19.09 3.50 17.61
CA SER A 118 18.07 2.72 18.30
C SER A 118 18.24 1.22 18.02
N PRO A 119 18.06 0.33 19.02
CA PRO A 119 17.95 -1.11 18.80
C PRO A 119 16.84 -1.50 17.80
N LEU A 120 15.83 -0.63 17.64
CA LEU A 120 14.73 -0.78 16.70
C LEU A 120 15.21 -0.89 15.24
N PHE A 121 16.33 -0.25 14.88
CA PHE A 121 16.93 -0.38 13.54
C PHE A 121 17.37 -1.83 13.28
N ALA A 122 18.07 -2.44 14.23
CA ALA A 122 18.50 -3.83 14.12
C ALA A 122 17.29 -4.78 14.13
N GLU A 123 16.28 -4.52 14.95
CA GLU A 123 15.05 -5.32 14.99
C GLU A 123 14.29 -5.30 13.64
N LEU A 124 14.16 -4.12 13.02
CA LEU A 124 13.56 -3.96 11.70
C LEU A 124 14.29 -4.81 10.65
N TYR A 125 15.61 -4.68 10.54
CA TYR A 125 16.38 -5.44 9.55
C TYR A 125 16.44 -6.94 9.86
N ASN A 126 16.45 -7.34 11.13
CA ASN A 126 16.33 -8.75 11.49
C ASN A 126 14.99 -9.36 11.05
N THR A 127 13.91 -8.58 11.16
CA THR A 127 12.59 -8.99 10.67
C THR A 127 12.59 -9.09 9.14
N LYS A 128 13.15 -8.12 8.43
CA LYS A 128 13.31 -8.19 6.96
C LYS A 128 14.12 -9.41 6.51
N VAL A 129 15.22 -9.73 7.21
CA VAL A 129 16.01 -10.95 6.93
C VAL A 129 15.20 -12.21 7.18
N LYS A 130 14.38 -12.23 8.23
CA LYS A 130 13.47 -13.35 8.49
C LYS A 130 12.46 -13.53 7.35
N VAL A 131 11.83 -12.44 6.89
CA VAL A 131 10.91 -12.45 5.73
C VAL A 131 11.60 -12.96 4.47
N LEU A 132 12.85 -12.56 4.21
CA LEU A 132 13.62 -13.10 3.08
C LEU A 132 13.87 -14.60 3.19
N ARG A 133 14.17 -15.12 4.39
CA ARG A 133 14.40 -16.55 4.61
C ARG A 133 13.13 -17.37 4.44
N GLU A 134 12.02 -16.88 4.97
CA GLU A 134 10.73 -17.57 4.92
C GLU A 134 10.18 -17.65 3.49
N ASN A 135 10.48 -16.65 2.64
CA ASN A 135 9.96 -16.56 1.28
C ASN A 135 10.98 -16.87 0.18
N LEU A 136 12.19 -17.37 0.50
CA LEU A 136 13.25 -17.57 -0.50
C LEU A 136 12.83 -18.53 -1.63
N VAL A 137 11.99 -19.52 -1.32
CA VAL A 137 11.44 -20.49 -2.28
C VAL A 137 10.22 -19.95 -3.04
N HIS A 138 9.64 -18.84 -2.58
CA HIS A 138 8.52 -18.13 -3.19
C HIS A 138 9.00 -16.78 -3.72
N LEU A 139 9.77 -16.81 -4.82
CA LEU A 139 10.42 -15.62 -5.39
C LEU A 139 9.43 -14.48 -5.70
N ASP A 140 8.16 -14.80 -5.93
CA ASP A 140 7.07 -13.85 -6.15
C ASP A 140 6.64 -13.08 -4.89
N GLN A 141 6.84 -13.68 -3.71
CA GLN A 141 6.52 -13.12 -2.39
C GLN A 141 7.77 -12.55 -1.70
N LEU A 142 8.93 -12.67 -2.33
CA LEU A 142 10.20 -12.20 -1.79
C LEU A 142 10.21 -10.67 -1.72
N LEU A 143 10.67 -10.14 -0.58
CA LEU A 143 10.72 -8.69 -0.34
C LEU A 143 11.53 -8.01 -1.45
N SER A 144 10.95 -6.97 -2.05
CA SER A 144 11.63 -6.22 -3.11
C SER A 144 12.88 -5.54 -2.57
N ARG A 145 13.85 -5.26 -3.46
CA ARG A 145 15.05 -4.50 -3.07
C ARG A 145 14.69 -3.15 -2.45
N HIS A 146 13.66 -2.50 -2.98
CA HIS A 146 13.19 -1.22 -2.47
C HIS A 146 12.67 -1.34 -1.04
N ASN A 147 11.75 -2.28 -0.80
CA ASN A 147 11.19 -2.48 0.54
C ASN A 147 12.23 -3.05 1.51
N PHE A 148 13.25 -3.76 1.06
CA PHE A 148 14.34 -4.19 1.94
C PHE A 148 15.20 -3.01 2.42
N TYR A 149 15.36 -1.96 1.60
CA TYR A 149 16.19 -0.78 1.87
C TYR A 149 15.37 0.50 2.08
N ASP A 150 14.16 0.38 2.65
CA ASP A 150 13.22 1.50 2.90
C ASP A 150 13.61 2.39 4.10
N CYS A 151 14.61 1.98 4.91
CA CYS A 151 15.00 2.66 6.14
C CYS A 151 16.50 2.95 6.15
N GLN A 152 16.86 4.24 6.24
CA GLN A 152 18.24 4.71 6.35
C GLN A 152 18.78 4.64 7.78
N THR A 153 18.01 5.11 8.76
CA THR A 153 18.43 5.10 10.18
C THR A 153 17.25 5.23 11.13
N VAL A 154 17.42 4.74 12.36
CA VAL A 154 16.53 5.00 13.50
C VAL A 154 17.37 5.44 14.68
N LEU A 155 17.11 6.64 15.21
CA LEU A 155 17.87 7.25 16.29
C LEU A 155 16.99 7.54 17.50
N GLN A 156 17.51 7.26 18.69
CA GLN A 156 16.96 7.72 19.96
C GLN A 156 17.62 9.04 20.33
N LEU A 157 16.79 10.07 20.47
CA LEU A 157 17.23 11.43 20.71
C LEU A 157 16.78 11.88 22.09
N HIS A 158 17.62 12.67 22.75
CA HIS A 158 17.31 13.24 24.06
C HIS A 158 17.89 14.65 24.14
N HIS A 159 17.01 15.64 24.28
CA HIS A 159 17.44 17.03 24.38
C HIS A 159 18.07 17.31 25.76
N PRO A 160 19.30 17.86 25.83
CA PRO A 160 20.05 17.94 27.07
C PRO A 160 19.42 18.84 28.15
N GLN A 161 18.71 19.91 27.77
CA GLN A 161 18.13 20.86 28.73
C GLN A 161 16.65 20.60 29.05
N SER A 162 15.84 20.29 28.03
CA SER A 162 14.40 20.07 28.22
C SER A 162 14.07 18.62 28.59
N HIS A 163 15.05 17.71 28.48
CA HIS A 163 14.87 16.26 28.64
C HIS A 163 13.84 15.65 27.67
N ARG A 164 13.44 16.39 26.63
CA ARG A 164 12.52 15.91 25.61
C ARG A 164 13.17 14.74 24.87
N LYS A 165 12.55 13.57 25.01
CA LYS A 165 12.84 12.39 24.19
C LYS A 165 12.18 12.54 22.82
N ALA A 166 12.87 12.10 21.78
CA ALA A 166 12.31 11.92 20.47
C ALA A 166 12.88 10.66 19.81
N LEU A 167 12.13 10.07 18.88
CA LEU A 167 12.62 9.02 18.00
C LEU A 167 12.71 9.61 16.60
N LEU A 168 13.85 9.49 15.94
CA LEU A 168 14.04 9.92 14.55
C LEU A 168 14.14 8.71 13.65
N LEU A 169 13.45 8.76 12.51
CA LEU A 169 13.51 7.76 11.45
C LEU A 169 13.78 8.49 10.13
N GLN A 170 14.80 8.08 9.38
CA GLN A 170 14.95 8.48 7.97
C GLN A 170 14.57 7.30 7.08
N ALA A 171 13.62 7.52 6.18
CA ALA A 171 13.04 6.49 5.33
C ALA A 171 12.54 7.10 4.01
N ASP A 172 12.01 6.26 3.13
CA ASP A 172 11.14 6.72 2.05
C ASP A 172 9.75 7.10 2.60
N MET A 173 8.78 7.30 1.71
CA MET A 173 7.38 7.48 2.11
C MET A 173 6.45 6.69 1.21
N ASP A 174 5.90 5.63 1.78
CA ASP A 174 4.72 4.94 1.32
C ASP A 174 3.42 5.61 1.81
N VAL A 175 2.32 5.25 1.16
CA VAL A 175 1.01 5.86 1.37
C VAL A 175 0.10 4.93 2.15
N ASP A 176 -0.42 5.44 3.26
CA ASP A 176 -1.58 4.87 3.94
C ASP A 176 -2.84 5.66 3.58
N ALA A 177 -3.85 4.95 3.07
CA ALA A 177 -5.14 5.51 2.70
C ALA A 177 -6.27 5.03 3.61
N ASP A 178 -5.93 4.28 4.65
CA ASP A 178 -6.86 3.57 5.51
C ASP A 178 -7.71 4.51 6.37
N GLY A 179 -8.69 3.87 7.00
CA GLY A 179 -9.54 4.48 7.99
C GLY A 179 -10.79 5.16 7.42
N SER A 180 -11.73 5.39 8.33
CA SER A 180 -13.07 5.88 8.00
C SER A 180 -13.73 6.53 9.23
N ASP A 181 -14.55 7.55 9.00
CA ASP A 181 -15.36 8.17 10.05
C ASP A 181 -16.73 8.55 9.49
N ALA A 182 -17.75 7.79 9.85
CA ALA A 182 -19.12 8.04 9.41
C ALA A 182 -19.73 9.31 10.02
N ASP A 183 -19.17 9.82 11.13
CA ASP A 183 -19.64 11.07 11.73
C ASP A 183 -19.16 12.30 10.93
N ARG A 184 -18.00 12.19 10.25
CA ARG A 184 -17.41 13.27 9.43
C ARG A 184 -17.64 13.09 7.94
N ILE A 185 -17.56 11.87 7.43
CA ILE A 185 -17.72 11.53 6.00
C ILE A 185 -18.62 10.28 5.87
N PRO A 186 -19.96 10.45 5.92
CA PRO A 186 -20.92 9.34 5.90
C PRO A 186 -20.82 8.44 4.66
N ALA A 187 -20.46 9.01 3.50
CA ALA A 187 -20.34 8.28 2.24
C ALA A 187 -19.08 7.40 2.14
N GLY A 188 -18.11 7.59 3.04
CA GLY A 188 -16.79 6.97 2.94
C GLY A 188 -15.87 7.63 1.91
N ASN A 189 -14.64 7.13 1.85
CA ASN A 189 -13.57 7.43 0.90
C ASN A 189 -13.43 6.30 -0.16
N GLY A 190 -12.82 6.58 -1.30
CA GLY A 190 -12.61 5.56 -2.35
C GLY A 190 -11.86 4.33 -1.81
N VAL A 191 -12.23 3.13 -2.27
CA VAL A 191 -11.66 1.85 -1.79
C VAL A 191 -10.52 1.41 -2.71
N THR A 192 -9.40 1.02 -2.11
CA THR A 192 -8.26 0.38 -2.80
C THR A 192 -8.20 -1.09 -2.42
N THR A 193 -7.43 -1.91 -3.15
CA THR A 193 -7.33 -3.36 -2.93
C THR A 193 -6.87 -3.71 -1.52
N ASN A 194 -5.99 -2.89 -0.94
CA ASN A 194 -5.42 -3.11 0.39
C ASN A 194 -6.05 -2.23 1.48
N PHE A 195 -7.08 -1.45 1.13
CA PHE A 195 -7.73 -0.52 2.04
C PHE A 195 -8.34 -1.24 3.24
N LYS A 196 -8.07 -0.72 4.44
CA LYS A 196 -8.77 -1.07 5.66
C LYS A 196 -9.61 0.11 6.13
N PRO A 197 -10.87 -0.10 6.52
CA PRO A 197 -11.72 0.97 7.01
C PRO A 197 -11.38 1.42 8.44
N PHE A 198 -10.30 0.94 9.03
CA PHE A 198 -9.92 1.25 10.42
C PHE A 198 -8.42 1.51 10.53
N THR A 199 -8.07 2.49 11.37
CA THR A 199 -6.71 2.73 11.85
C THR A 199 -6.58 2.30 13.31
N SER A 200 -5.35 2.21 13.83
CA SER A 200 -5.11 1.93 15.24
C SER A 200 -5.60 3.06 16.14
N TYR A 201 -5.45 4.33 15.72
CA TYR A 201 -6.03 5.49 16.39
C TYR A 201 -7.54 5.51 16.14
N ARG A 202 -8.33 5.45 17.22
CA ARG A 202 -9.79 5.35 17.15
C ARG A 202 -10.48 5.95 18.36
N TRP A 203 -11.69 6.44 18.18
CA TRP A 203 -12.52 7.04 19.25
C TRP A 203 -13.98 6.60 19.13
N PRO A 204 -14.76 6.63 20.23
CA PRO A 204 -16.18 6.25 20.19
C PRO A 204 -16.97 7.11 19.20
N LYS A 205 -17.89 6.49 18.46
CA LYS A 205 -18.79 7.21 17.54
C LYS A 205 -19.68 8.18 18.30
N LYS A 206 -19.96 9.32 17.68
CA LYS A 206 -20.87 10.36 18.20
C LYS A 206 -22.29 10.18 17.69
N THR A 207 -22.47 9.58 16.51
CA THR A 207 -23.80 9.38 15.90
C THR A 207 -24.11 7.89 15.70
N PRO A 208 -25.41 7.53 15.57
CA PRO A 208 -25.81 6.17 15.22
C PRO A 208 -25.59 5.83 13.74
N ALA A 209 -25.04 6.74 12.92
CA ALA A 209 -24.84 6.51 11.49
C ALA A 209 -23.94 5.28 11.29
N PRO A 210 -24.33 4.29 10.45
CA PRO A 210 -23.50 3.11 10.22
C PRO A 210 -22.19 3.50 9.52
N ASN A 211 -21.12 2.75 9.79
CA ASN A 211 -19.89 2.92 9.02
C ASN A 211 -20.15 2.53 7.54
N PRO A 212 -19.69 3.31 6.54
CA PRO A 212 -19.96 3.04 5.12
C PRO A 212 -19.46 1.66 4.67
N TYR A 213 -18.43 1.10 5.32
CA TYR A 213 -17.86 -0.21 4.99
C TYR A 213 -18.42 -1.36 5.84
N LEU A 214 -19.35 -1.07 6.76
CA LEU A 214 -19.91 -2.07 7.65
C LEU A 214 -20.69 -3.15 6.88
N ALA A 215 -21.56 -2.75 5.96
CA ALA A 215 -22.43 -3.66 5.23
C ALA A 215 -21.63 -4.71 4.43
N ALA A 216 -20.62 -4.27 3.67
CA ALA A 216 -19.74 -5.17 2.91
C ALA A 216 -18.92 -6.10 3.83
N THR A 217 -18.52 -5.61 5.00
CA THR A 217 -17.79 -6.41 6.00
C THR A 217 -18.70 -7.47 6.63
N GLU A 218 -19.96 -7.15 6.93
CA GLU A 218 -20.97 -8.09 7.43
C GLU A 218 -21.31 -9.16 6.38
N GLU A 219 -21.38 -8.78 5.10
CA GLU A 219 -21.56 -9.74 4.02
C GLU A 219 -20.36 -10.68 3.87
N ARG A 220 -19.13 -10.15 4.02
CA ARG A 220 -17.91 -10.98 4.04
C ARG A 220 -17.93 -11.97 5.21
N LEU A 221 -18.37 -11.51 6.39
CA LEU A 221 -18.53 -12.38 7.55
C LEU A 221 -19.52 -13.51 7.27
N LYS A 222 -20.71 -13.16 6.76
CA LYS A 222 -21.75 -14.13 6.42
C LYS A 222 -21.24 -15.18 5.43
N ARG A 223 -20.56 -14.76 4.35
CA ARG A 223 -19.98 -15.68 3.37
C ARG A 223 -18.97 -16.64 4.01
N ALA A 224 -18.11 -16.16 4.90
CA ALA A 224 -17.14 -17.01 5.59
C ALA A 224 -17.83 -18.01 6.55
N GLU A 225 -18.89 -17.57 7.25
CA GLU A 225 -19.70 -18.43 8.12
C GLU A 225 -20.46 -19.51 7.35
N ASP A 226 -21.04 -19.15 6.20
CA ASP A 226 -21.73 -20.07 5.30
C ASP A 226 -20.75 -21.12 4.74
N GLU A 227 -19.55 -20.70 4.30
CA GLU A 227 -18.49 -21.62 3.85
C GLU A 227 -18.03 -22.56 4.97
N TYR A 228 -17.89 -22.03 6.19
CA TYR A 228 -17.49 -22.81 7.37
C TYR A 228 -18.52 -23.88 7.75
N ALA A 229 -19.80 -23.64 7.44
CA ALA A 229 -20.91 -24.56 7.70
C ALA A 229 -21.02 -25.69 6.65
N LEU A 230 -20.33 -25.60 5.52
CA LEU A 230 -20.35 -26.64 4.49
C LEU A 230 -19.79 -27.97 5.03
N LYS A 231 -20.51 -29.06 4.77
CA LYS A 231 -20.09 -30.42 5.18
C LYS A 231 -18.90 -30.95 4.38
N THR A 232 -18.60 -30.35 3.23
CA THR A 232 -17.58 -30.79 2.26
C THR A 232 -16.22 -30.10 2.42
N ILE A 233 -16.04 -29.29 3.47
CA ILE A 233 -14.83 -28.49 3.68
C ILE A 233 -13.65 -29.32 4.24
N THR A 234 -12.44 -29.05 3.75
CA THR A 234 -11.21 -29.67 4.26
C THR A 234 -10.87 -29.17 5.69
N PRO A 235 -10.24 -29.98 6.55
CA PRO A 235 -9.84 -29.56 7.90
C PRO A 235 -8.96 -28.30 7.94
N GLU A 236 -8.05 -28.15 6.98
CA GLU A 236 -7.12 -27.02 6.84
C GLU A 236 -7.90 -25.73 6.56
N ARG A 237 -8.72 -25.73 5.51
CA ARG A 237 -9.60 -24.62 5.17
C ARG A 237 -10.56 -24.28 6.32
N LYS A 238 -11.06 -25.28 7.03
CA LYS A 238 -11.91 -25.08 8.21
C LYS A 238 -11.16 -24.34 9.33
N ARG A 239 -9.86 -24.61 9.53
CA ARG A 239 -9.02 -23.88 10.49
C ARG A 239 -8.80 -22.44 10.06
N GLU A 240 -8.49 -22.20 8.78
CA GLU A 240 -8.35 -20.85 8.21
C GLU A 240 -9.62 -20.02 8.40
N LEU A 241 -10.78 -20.59 8.05
CA LEU A 241 -12.06 -19.91 8.21
C LEU A 241 -12.39 -19.59 9.67
N ARG A 242 -12.04 -20.43 10.65
CA ARG A 242 -12.24 -20.08 12.07
C ARG A 242 -11.49 -18.80 12.43
N ASN A 243 -10.23 -18.69 12.01
CA ASN A 243 -9.41 -17.52 12.28
C ASN A 243 -9.95 -16.29 11.53
N ALA A 244 -10.33 -16.46 10.27
CA ALA A 244 -10.91 -15.38 9.46
C ALA A 244 -12.24 -14.89 10.04
N ILE A 245 -13.15 -15.78 10.44
CA ILE A 245 -14.44 -15.42 11.06
C ILE A 245 -14.20 -14.66 12.36
N ALA A 246 -13.28 -15.11 13.21
CA ALA A 246 -12.96 -14.43 14.46
C ALA A 246 -12.45 -12.99 14.20
N GLN A 247 -11.56 -12.83 13.21
CA GLN A 247 -11.04 -11.53 12.82
C GLN A 247 -12.14 -10.62 12.26
N VAL A 248 -12.93 -11.09 11.29
CA VAL A 248 -13.98 -10.27 10.67
C VAL A 248 -15.07 -9.91 11.68
N ARG A 249 -15.42 -10.78 12.63
CA ARG A 249 -16.33 -10.45 13.74
C ARG A 249 -15.79 -9.31 14.62
N ALA A 250 -14.49 -9.31 14.91
CA ALA A 250 -13.85 -8.25 15.66
C ALA A 250 -13.86 -6.92 14.87
N GLU A 251 -13.63 -6.98 13.56
CA GLU A 251 -13.73 -5.83 12.66
C GLU A 251 -15.15 -5.25 12.62
N VAL A 252 -16.18 -6.08 12.44
CA VAL A 252 -17.60 -5.67 12.49
C VAL A 252 -17.92 -4.98 13.82
N THR A 253 -17.48 -5.58 14.93
CA THR A 253 -17.68 -5.00 16.28
C THR A 253 -17.01 -3.64 16.42
N THR A 254 -15.81 -3.52 15.85
CA THR A 254 -14.99 -2.30 15.87
C THR A 254 -15.64 -1.18 15.05
N LEU A 255 -16.06 -1.48 13.81
CA LEU A 255 -16.74 -0.53 12.91
C LEU A 255 -18.10 -0.05 13.42
N LYS A 256 -18.78 -0.86 14.24
CA LYS A 256 -20.03 -0.48 14.91
C LYS A 256 -19.83 0.53 16.04
N LYS A 257 -18.67 0.51 16.71
CA LYS A 257 -18.44 1.25 17.96
C LYS A 257 -17.56 2.48 17.81
N TYR A 258 -16.64 2.47 16.85
CA TYR A 258 -15.58 3.47 16.75
C TYR A 258 -15.57 4.18 15.40
N SER A 259 -15.03 5.39 15.42
CA SER A 259 -14.56 6.17 14.27
C SER A 259 -13.04 6.18 14.27
N PHE A 260 -12.46 6.41 13.09
CA PHE A 260 -11.03 6.30 12.82
C PHE A 260 -10.52 7.56 12.13
N LEU A 261 -9.20 7.69 12.05
CA LEU A 261 -8.60 8.66 11.14
C LEU A 261 -8.98 8.31 9.70
N ILE A 262 -8.89 9.27 8.79
CA ILE A 262 -9.15 9.07 7.36
C ILE A 262 -7.89 9.46 6.61
N GLY A 263 -7.24 8.51 5.92
CA GLY A 263 -5.98 8.73 5.19
C GLY A 263 -6.00 9.95 4.28
N ALA A 264 -7.13 10.21 3.60
CA ALA A 264 -7.28 11.33 2.68
C ALA A 264 -7.47 12.69 3.36
N THR A 265 -7.85 12.75 4.64
CA THR A 265 -8.20 14.02 5.33
C THR A 265 -7.45 14.27 6.62
N ASP A 266 -6.85 13.27 7.25
CA ASP A 266 -6.18 13.44 8.54
C ASP A 266 -4.68 13.28 8.36
N PRO A 267 -3.85 14.23 8.85
CA PRO A 267 -2.40 14.13 8.75
C PRO A 267 -1.87 13.19 9.84
N TYR A 268 -1.51 11.98 9.45
CA TYR A 268 -0.96 11.00 10.38
C TYR A 268 0.16 10.18 9.74
N ILE A 269 0.92 9.50 10.58
CA ILE A 269 1.99 8.59 10.18
C ILE A 269 1.75 7.19 10.74
N VAL A 270 2.37 6.21 10.11
CA VAL A 270 2.27 4.81 10.48
C VAL A 270 3.58 4.37 11.13
N LEU A 271 3.47 3.85 12.34
CA LEU A 271 4.61 3.37 13.10
C LEU A 271 4.80 1.86 12.87
N PRO A 272 6.02 1.36 12.58
CA PRO A 272 6.24 -0.08 12.48
C PRO A 272 5.85 -0.79 13.79
N GLY A 273 5.20 -1.96 13.68
CA GLY A 273 4.63 -2.65 14.84
C GLY A 273 5.61 -3.01 15.96
N SER A 274 6.89 -3.20 15.64
CA SER A 274 7.95 -3.42 16.62
C SER A 274 8.25 -2.17 17.45
N PHE A 275 8.13 -0.98 16.86
CA PHE A 275 8.49 0.28 17.49
C PHE A 275 7.46 0.71 18.53
N ALA A 276 6.24 0.17 18.47
CA ALA A 276 5.18 0.39 19.43
C ALA A 276 5.31 -0.45 20.72
N ARG A 277 6.31 -1.35 20.80
CA ARG A 277 6.46 -2.29 21.91
C ARG A 277 7.45 -1.76 22.94
N GLY A 278 7.02 -1.72 24.20
CA GLY A 278 7.85 -1.34 25.33
C GLY A 278 7.22 -0.26 26.20
N ARG A 279 7.85 0.01 27.35
CA ARG A 279 7.34 1.00 28.31
C ARG A 279 7.48 2.43 27.78
N ASP A 280 8.63 2.74 27.18
CA ASP A 280 9.02 4.07 26.68
C ASP A 280 8.88 4.19 25.14
N ALA A 281 8.16 3.25 24.53
CA ALA A 281 7.91 3.22 23.09
C ALA A 281 7.01 4.38 22.63
N THR A 282 7.16 4.79 21.38
CA THR A 282 6.17 5.64 20.69
C THR A 282 4.85 4.89 20.61
N LYS A 283 3.74 5.57 20.91
CA LYS A 283 2.40 4.97 20.92
C LYS A 283 1.47 5.68 19.95
N VAL A 284 0.39 4.98 19.62
CA VAL A 284 -0.75 5.56 18.90
C VAL A 284 -1.24 6.80 19.63
N GLY A 285 -1.42 7.89 18.87
CA GLY A 285 -1.83 9.19 19.37
C GLY A 285 -0.70 10.13 19.76
N ASP A 286 0.55 9.64 19.88
CA ASP A 286 1.69 10.53 20.10
C ASP A 286 1.85 11.50 18.92
N TYR A 287 2.26 12.72 19.22
CA TYR A 287 2.52 13.73 18.20
C TYR A 287 3.83 13.43 17.47
N ALA A 288 3.88 13.85 16.21
CA ALA A 288 5.04 13.70 15.36
C ALA A 288 5.14 14.87 14.37
N VAL A 289 6.29 14.99 13.73
CA VAL A 289 6.46 15.84 12.56
C VAL A 289 7.15 15.06 11.44
N VAL A 290 6.76 15.35 10.21
CA VAL A 290 7.40 14.83 8.99
C VAL A 290 8.15 15.96 8.32
N ILE A 291 9.43 15.76 8.03
CA ILE A 291 10.29 16.74 7.39
C ILE A 291 10.64 16.23 5.99
N PHE A 292 10.32 17.04 4.99
CA PHE A 292 10.70 16.80 3.60
C PHE A 292 10.98 18.12 2.88
N GLY A 293 12.09 18.19 2.16
CA GLY A 293 12.55 19.42 1.52
C GLY A 293 12.75 20.53 2.55
N ASN A 294 12.00 21.63 2.42
CA ASN A 294 12.04 22.81 3.28
C ASN A 294 10.82 22.92 4.21
N ALA A 295 10.01 21.87 4.34
CA ALA A 295 8.75 21.88 5.07
C ALA A 295 8.76 20.93 6.27
N VAL A 296 8.00 21.31 7.30
CA VAL A 296 7.78 20.51 8.51
C VAL A 296 6.28 20.32 8.68
N TYR A 297 5.80 19.11 8.49
CA TYR A 297 4.38 18.75 8.51
C TYR A 297 4.00 18.17 9.88
N PRO A 298 3.12 18.83 10.66
CA PRO A 298 2.65 18.26 11.91
C PRO A 298 1.73 17.06 11.66
N ALA A 299 1.90 16.00 12.45
CA ALA A 299 1.17 14.76 12.30
C ALA A 299 0.95 14.09 13.66
N ILE A 300 0.07 13.08 13.69
CA ILE A 300 -0.09 12.17 14.81
C ILE A 300 0.32 10.76 14.41
N VAL A 301 0.73 9.93 15.37
CA VAL A 301 0.90 8.49 15.15
C VAL A 301 -0.48 7.87 15.06
N GLY A 302 -0.94 7.65 13.83
CA GLY A 302 -2.32 7.29 13.52
C GLY A 302 -2.54 5.80 13.37
N ASP A 303 -1.55 5.08 12.84
CA ASP A 303 -1.65 3.64 12.66
C ASP A 303 -0.37 2.89 13.01
N ILE A 304 -0.51 1.57 13.16
CA ILE A 304 0.56 0.64 13.40
C ILE A 304 0.67 -0.32 12.21
N GLY A 305 1.77 -0.22 11.49
CA GLY A 305 2.03 -0.97 10.28
C GLY A 305 2.73 -2.31 10.53
N PRO A 306 3.06 -3.04 9.44
CA PRO A 306 3.89 -4.24 9.49
C PRO A 306 5.24 -4.01 10.21
N ASN A 307 5.84 -5.08 10.73
CA ASN A 307 7.11 -4.98 11.45
C ASN A 307 8.33 -4.88 10.52
N ASP A 308 8.13 -5.11 9.22
CA ASP A 308 9.15 -5.18 8.17
C ASP A 308 9.07 -4.01 7.19
N LYS A 309 8.29 -2.97 7.49
CA LYS A 309 8.13 -1.78 6.64
C LYS A 309 8.39 -0.52 7.46
N ALA A 310 9.08 0.45 6.87
CA ALA A 310 9.28 1.77 7.44
C ALA A 310 8.80 2.86 6.47
N GLY A 311 8.60 4.08 6.98
CA GLY A 311 8.28 5.25 6.16
C GLY A 311 6.90 5.20 5.53
N GLU A 312 5.83 5.33 6.32
CA GLU A 312 4.47 5.39 5.80
C GLU A 312 3.69 6.54 6.44
N ALA A 313 2.96 7.28 5.61
CA ALA A 313 2.20 8.45 6.01
C ALA A 313 0.83 8.49 5.32
N SER A 314 -0.10 9.23 5.90
CA SER A 314 -1.45 9.36 5.35
C SER A 314 -1.43 9.95 3.94
N LEU A 315 -2.39 9.55 3.11
CA LEU A 315 -2.59 10.08 1.76
C LEU A 315 -2.65 11.62 1.75
N ARG A 316 -3.13 12.25 2.83
CA ARG A 316 -3.10 13.70 3.02
C ARG A 316 -1.68 14.25 3.02
N ILE A 317 -0.77 13.70 3.82
CA ILE A 317 0.64 14.13 3.85
C ILE A 317 1.29 13.84 2.50
N ALA A 318 1.03 12.66 1.94
CA ALA A 318 1.59 12.27 0.65
C ALA A 318 1.20 13.24 -0.47
N LYS A 319 -0.07 13.66 -0.53
CA LYS A 319 -0.57 14.61 -1.53
C LYS A 319 -0.02 16.02 -1.37
N GLU A 320 0.24 16.44 -0.13
CA GLU A 320 0.86 17.72 0.16
C GLU A 320 2.32 17.75 -0.34
N ILE A 321 3.04 16.64 -0.19
CA ILE A 321 4.42 16.50 -0.69
C ILE A 321 4.45 16.35 -2.21
N ASN A 322 3.52 15.57 -2.77
CA ASN A 322 3.43 15.30 -4.19
C ASN A 322 1.96 15.15 -4.59
N SER A 323 1.43 16.12 -5.35
CA SER A 323 0.02 16.15 -5.77
C SER A 323 -0.41 14.94 -6.62
N LEU A 324 0.54 14.22 -7.22
CA LEU A 324 0.29 12.98 -7.97
C LEU A 324 0.20 11.74 -7.08
N ALA A 325 0.41 11.88 -5.76
CA ALA A 325 0.34 10.76 -4.85
C ALA A 325 -1.06 10.15 -4.83
N THR A 326 -1.08 8.82 -4.89
CA THR A 326 -2.29 8.01 -4.76
C THR A 326 -1.97 6.84 -3.84
N PRO A 327 -2.96 6.05 -3.39
CA PRO A 327 -2.69 4.83 -2.63
C PRO A 327 -1.76 3.82 -3.35
N TYR A 328 -1.53 3.99 -4.66
CA TYR A 328 -0.63 3.16 -5.46
C TYR A 328 0.55 3.94 -6.06
N ASN A 329 0.63 5.25 -5.83
CA ASN A 329 1.70 6.09 -6.33
C ASN A 329 2.34 6.83 -5.16
N ARG A 330 3.53 6.35 -4.76
CA ARG A 330 4.25 6.88 -3.59
C ARG A 330 4.77 8.30 -3.86
N PRO A 331 4.73 9.21 -2.87
CA PRO A 331 5.22 10.57 -3.02
C PRO A 331 6.75 10.65 -3.10
N VAL A 332 7.46 9.80 -2.38
CA VAL A 332 8.93 9.82 -2.25
C VAL A 332 9.46 8.40 -2.27
N SER A 333 10.37 8.10 -3.21
CA SER A 333 10.99 6.77 -3.36
C SER A 333 12.44 6.71 -2.86
N ASP A 334 13.03 7.86 -2.52
CA ASP A 334 14.34 7.94 -1.90
C ASP A 334 14.22 8.15 -0.39
N LEU A 335 15.30 7.90 0.36
CA LEU A 335 15.27 7.86 1.83
C LEU A 335 15.27 9.25 2.48
N LYS A 336 14.74 10.27 1.78
CA LYS A 336 14.89 11.69 2.12
C LYS A 336 13.87 12.22 3.11
N VAL A 337 12.92 11.39 3.53
CA VAL A 337 11.88 11.79 4.49
C VAL A 337 12.40 11.51 5.89
N THR A 338 12.34 12.53 6.75
CA THR A 338 12.67 12.40 8.16
C THR A 338 11.40 12.46 8.99
N TYR A 339 11.13 11.43 9.76
CA TYR A 339 10.04 11.36 10.71
C TYR A 339 10.60 11.58 12.11
N LEU A 340 9.99 12.48 12.87
CA LEU A 340 10.36 12.75 14.26
C LEU A 340 9.15 12.52 15.15
N PHE A 341 9.20 11.46 15.94
CA PHE A 341 8.15 11.07 16.88
C PHE A 341 8.45 11.63 18.26
N PHE A 342 7.43 12.06 18.99
CA PHE A 342 7.55 12.54 20.37
C PHE A 342 6.81 11.59 21.33
N PRO A 343 7.49 10.56 21.87
CA PRO A 343 6.85 9.56 22.73
C PRO A 343 6.19 10.16 23.98
N GLY A 344 5.05 9.61 24.38
CA GLY A 344 4.35 9.99 25.61
C GLY A 344 3.68 11.37 25.56
N THR A 345 3.25 11.78 24.38
CA THR A 345 2.59 13.08 24.14
C THR A 345 1.12 12.94 23.73
N ALA A 346 0.63 11.70 23.58
CA ALA A 346 -0.75 11.41 23.22
C ALA A 346 -1.76 12.02 24.20
N ASP A 347 -2.76 12.71 23.66
CA ASP A 347 -3.89 13.22 24.43
C ASP A 347 -4.92 12.13 24.65
N THR A 348 -5.47 12.02 25.87
CA THR A 348 -6.58 11.12 26.17
C THR A 348 -7.76 11.87 26.78
N PRO A 349 -9.02 11.53 26.44
CA PRO A 349 -9.43 10.49 25.50
C PRO A 349 -9.16 10.87 24.03
N PHE A 350 -9.00 9.86 23.16
CA PHE A 350 -8.89 10.08 21.73
C PHE A 350 -10.19 10.65 21.15
N GLY A 351 -10.03 11.49 20.13
CA GLY A 351 -11.11 12.13 19.39
C GLY A 351 -10.68 12.49 17.96
N PRO A 352 -11.61 13.04 17.15
CA PRO A 352 -11.28 13.49 15.81
C PRO A 352 -10.17 14.56 15.87
N PRO A 353 -9.21 14.55 14.93
CA PRO A 353 -8.13 15.52 14.92
C PRO A 353 -8.64 16.96 14.87
N ASP A 354 -8.14 17.77 15.80
CA ASP A 354 -8.23 19.22 15.74
C ASP A 354 -6.93 19.73 15.12
N LEU A 355 -7.00 20.27 13.90
CA LEU A 355 -5.84 20.62 13.09
C LEU A 355 -5.06 21.81 13.67
N GLU A 356 -5.75 22.77 14.29
CA GLU A 356 -5.13 23.90 14.98
C GLU A 356 -4.38 23.43 16.22
N LYS A 357 -5.06 22.60 17.03
CA LYS A 357 -4.45 22.00 18.21
C LYS A 357 -3.25 21.15 17.83
N LEU A 358 -3.36 20.36 16.76
CA LEU A 358 -2.27 19.54 16.24
C LEU A 358 -1.05 20.39 15.90
N GLN A 359 -1.23 21.46 15.11
CA GLN A 359 -0.13 22.36 14.76
C GLN A 359 0.49 22.98 16.01
N ALA A 360 -0.33 23.51 16.93
CA ALA A 360 0.15 24.14 18.15
C ALA A 360 0.92 23.18 19.07
N ARG A 361 0.46 21.92 19.20
CA ARG A 361 1.12 20.89 20.02
C ARG A 361 2.44 20.45 19.40
N CYS A 362 2.48 20.20 18.10
CA CYS A 362 3.73 19.89 17.40
C CYS A 362 4.73 21.06 17.47
N GLN A 363 4.26 22.31 17.32
CA GLN A 363 5.11 23.50 17.43
C GLN A 363 5.73 23.61 18.83
N ALA A 364 4.94 23.38 19.89
CA ALA A 364 5.45 23.40 21.25
C ALA A 364 6.55 22.33 21.46
N LEU A 365 6.32 21.10 20.99
CA LEU A 365 7.30 20.00 21.09
C LEU A 365 8.58 20.26 20.29
N VAL A 366 8.45 20.84 19.10
CA VAL A 366 9.60 21.26 18.28
C VAL A 366 10.38 22.39 18.98
N ASN A 367 9.69 23.35 19.62
CA ASN A 367 10.36 24.41 20.38
C ASN A 367 11.15 23.87 21.58
N GLU A 368 10.66 22.82 22.25
CA GLU A 368 11.39 22.16 23.35
C GLU A 368 12.72 21.52 22.92
N ILE A 369 12.92 21.29 21.63
CA ILE A 369 14.15 20.69 21.05
C ILE A 369 14.98 21.68 20.23
N GLY A 370 14.81 22.98 20.46
CA GLY A 370 15.58 24.04 19.80
C GLY A 370 14.86 24.74 18.64
N GLY A 371 13.60 24.40 18.38
CA GLY A 371 12.76 25.07 17.40
C GLY A 371 12.99 24.63 15.96
N ALA A 372 12.11 25.12 15.07
CA ALA A 372 12.25 25.00 13.63
C ALA A 372 12.56 26.36 13.01
N ALA A 373 13.38 26.38 11.95
CA ALA A 373 13.70 27.61 11.21
C ALA A 373 12.55 28.13 10.35
N VAL A 374 11.52 27.30 10.13
CA VAL A 374 10.31 27.61 9.36
C VAL A 374 9.07 27.34 10.21
N PRO A 375 7.95 28.05 9.98
CA PRO A 375 6.69 27.68 10.61
C PRO A 375 6.29 26.27 10.19
N LEU A 376 5.74 25.50 11.13
CA LEU A 376 5.13 24.21 10.82
C LEU A 376 3.95 24.42 9.85
N HIS A 377 3.78 23.50 8.91
CA HIS A 377 2.70 23.52 7.93
C HIS A 377 1.34 23.62 8.62
N HIS A 378 0.45 24.42 8.04
CA HIS A 378 -0.89 24.65 8.53
C HIS A 378 -1.90 23.86 7.69
N TRP A 379 -2.59 22.92 8.33
CA TRP A 379 -3.51 22.02 7.67
C TRP A 379 -4.92 22.62 7.54
N GLU A 380 -5.38 22.85 6.31
CA GLU A 380 -6.75 23.32 6.08
C GLU A 380 -7.81 22.24 6.38
N ASN A 381 -8.97 22.63 6.89
CA ASN A 381 -10.08 21.69 7.01
C ASN A 381 -10.77 21.49 5.65
N ILE A 382 -10.56 20.31 5.06
CA ILE A 382 -11.11 19.93 3.75
C ILE A 382 -12.38 19.08 3.85
N ILE A 383 -12.91 18.86 5.07
CA ILE A 383 -14.13 18.10 5.27
C ILE A 383 -15.33 19.02 5.01
N PRO A 384 -16.26 18.67 4.10
CA PRO A 384 -17.43 19.50 3.83
C PRO A 384 -18.25 19.74 5.10
N PRO A 385 -18.81 20.95 5.30
CA PRO A 385 -19.69 21.19 6.43
C PRO A 385 -20.91 20.26 6.34
N PRO A 386 -21.44 19.79 7.49
CA PRO A 386 -22.65 18.98 7.48
C PRO A 386 -23.79 19.76 6.79
N PRO A 387 -24.68 19.08 6.04
CA PRO A 387 -25.78 19.76 5.36
C PRO A 387 -26.62 20.52 6.39
N THR A 388 -26.79 21.83 6.18
CA THR A 388 -27.62 22.68 7.03
C THR A 388 -29.05 22.12 7.05
N PRO A 389 -29.68 21.93 8.23
CA PRO A 389 -31.07 21.46 8.27
C PRO A 389 -31.95 22.43 7.50
N THR A 390 -32.70 21.91 6.53
CA THR A 390 -33.71 22.69 5.80
C THR A 390 -34.70 23.25 6.82
N PRO A 391 -34.93 24.58 6.88
CA PRO A 391 -35.88 25.14 7.84
C PRO A 391 -37.26 24.54 7.59
N ALA A 392 -37.84 23.95 8.64
CA ALA A 392 -39.20 23.46 8.60
C ALA A 392 -40.14 24.64 8.28
N PRO A 393 -41.13 24.46 7.38
CA PRO A 393 -42.05 25.53 7.05
C PRO A 393 -42.83 25.95 8.30
N SER A 394 -42.74 27.23 8.64
CA SER A 394 -43.54 27.86 9.70
C SER A 394 -45.03 27.75 9.35
N PRO A 395 -45.93 27.39 10.28
CA PRO A 395 -47.35 27.31 9.99
C PRO A 395 -47.91 28.71 9.66
N SER A 396 -48.49 28.85 8.46
CA SER A 396 -49.17 30.07 8.01
C SER A 396 -50.42 30.34 8.87
N PRO A 397 -50.69 31.60 9.28
CA PRO A 397 -51.88 31.92 10.05
C PRO A 397 -53.15 31.80 9.18
N SER A 398 -54.22 31.27 9.79
CA SER A 398 -55.55 31.15 9.21
C SER A 398 -56.23 32.52 9.07
N PRO A 399 -56.91 32.85 7.95
CA PRO A 399 -57.57 34.14 7.78
C PRO A 399 -58.96 34.18 8.44
N THR A 400 -59.22 35.25 9.18
CA THR A 400 -60.53 35.66 9.72
C THR A 400 -61.35 36.36 8.61
N PRO A 401 -62.69 36.19 8.52
CA PRO A 401 -63.48 36.73 7.42
C PRO A 401 -63.88 38.19 7.63
N THR A 402 -63.98 38.97 6.55
CA THR A 402 -64.68 40.26 6.55
C THR A 402 -65.59 40.35 5.32
N SER A 403 -66.85 40.67 5.57
CA SER A 403 -67.90 41.04 4.61
C SER A 403 -67.52 42.32 3.83
N THR A 404 -67.99 42.62 2.63
CA THR A 404 -69.39 43.04 2.31
C THR A 404 -69.53 43.34 0.79
N SER A 405 -70.75 43.08 0.27
CA SER A 405 -71.48 43.70 -0.88
C SER A 405 -71.03 43.58 -2.35
N SER A 406 -71.84 42.79 -3.08
CA SER A 406 -72.29 42.87 -4.50
C SER A 406 -72.97 44.22 -4.87
N PRO A 407 -73.36 44.55 -6.14
CA PRO A 407 -73.71 43.63 -7.24
C PRO A 407 -73.38 44.03 -8.71
N ALA A 408 -73.45 43.05 -9.62
CA ALA A 408 -74.42 43.00 -10.75
C ALA A 408 -73.88 42.41 -12.07
N ILE A 409 -74.52 41.29 -12.49
CA ILE A 409 -74.93 40.90 -13.85
C ILE A 409 -73.92 40.13 -14.76
N SER A 410 -74.25 38.84 -14.92
CA SER A 410 -73.86 37.82 -15.95
C SER A 410 -74.49 38.15 -17.35
N PRO A 411 -74.29 37.38 -18.47
CA PRO A 411 -73.85 35.98 -18.54
C PRO A 411 -73.04 35.50 -19.77
N SER A 412 -72.70 34.20 -19.71
CA SER A 412 -72.48 33.24 -20.82
C SER A 412 -71.08 33.30 -21.46
N THR A 413 -70.33 32.23 -21.75
CA THR A 413 -70.61 30.80 -22.02
C THR A 413 -69.34 29.95 -21.74
N SER A 414 -69.52 28.74 -21.18
CA SER A 414 -68.57 27.60 -21.24
C SER A 414 -68.64 26.87 -22.60
N PRO A 415 -67.94 25.74 -22.85
CA PRO A 415 -66.49 25.47 -22.76
C PRO A 415 -65.98 24.75 -24.04
N SER A 416 -64.66 24.54 -24.19
CA SER A 416 -64.07 23.19 -24.39
C SER A 416 -62.65 23.21 -24.99
N ALA A 417 -61.91 22.20 -24.53
CA ALA A 417 -60.59 21.77 -24.91
C ALA A 417 -60.40 21.48 -26.41
N THR A 418 -59.16 21.51 -26.89
CA THR A 418 -58.65 20.53 -27.85
C THR A 418 -57.11 20.43 -27.77
N PHE A 419 -56.68 19.18 -27.59
CA PHE A 419 -55.35 18.61 -27.78
C PHE A 419 -54.79 18.86 -29.19
N ALA A 420 -53.50 19.18 -29.34
CA ALA A 420 -52.74 18.82 -30.54
C ALA A 420 -51.22 18.95 -30.31
N PHE A 421 -50.51 17.82 -30.36
CA PHE A 421 -49.10 17.77 -30.74
C PHE A 421 -48.97 17.95 -32.26
N PRO A 422 -47.83 18.44 -32.76
CA PRO A 422 -47.05 17.56 -33.64
C PRO A 422 -45.53 17.62 -33.44
N LEU A 423 -44.91 16.47 -33.73
CA LEU A 423 -43.47 16.22 -33.92
C LEU A 423 -42.90 16.98 -35.12
N ALA A 424 -41.61 17.32 -35.06
CA ALA A 424 -40.70 17.33 -36.21
C ALA A 424 -39.27 16.99 -35.78
N SER A 425 -38.66 16.05 -36.50
CA SER A 425 -37.25 15.63 -36.41
C SER A 425 -36.33 16.52 -37.25
N ALA A 426 -35.07 16.66 -36.84
CA ALA A 426 -33.90 16.67 -37.74
C ALA A 426 -32.57 16.60 -36.95
N SER A 427 -31.69 15.67 -37.33
CA SER A 427 -30.27 15.59 -36.93
C SER A 427 -29.39 16.51 -37.79
N PRO A 428 -28.16 16.82 -37.35
CA PRO A 428 -27.07 16.97 -38.32
C PRO A 428 -25.74 16.28 -37.93
N THR A 429 -25.02 15.88 -38.98
CA THR A 429 -23.65 15.34 -39.06
C THR A 429 -22.58 16.45 -39.27
N PRO A 430 -21.26 16.13 -39.22
CA PRO A 430 -20.18 17.06 -38.88
C PRO A 430 -19.42 17.66 -40.09
N SER A 431 -18.48 18.58 -39.83
CA SER A 431 -17.61 19.21 -40.83
C SER A 431 -16.13 19.18 -40.44
N GLU A 432 -15.28 18.71 -41.38
CA GLU A 432 -13.83 18.99 -41.53
C GLU A 432 -13.64 20.47 -42.01
N ASN A 433 -12.47 21.14 -42.08
CA ASN A 433 -11.13 20.74 -42.49
C ASN A 433 -10.16 21.95 -42.32
N SER A 434 -8.84 21.73 -42.15
CA SER A 434 -7.74 22.53 -42.76
C SER A 434 -6.33 22.02 -42.40
N SER A 435 -5.57 21.72 -43.45
CA SER A 435 -4.19 21.21 -43.60
C SER A 435 -3.10 22.30 -43.61
N VAL A 436 -1.80 22.02 -43.33
CA VAL A 436 -0.66 21.81 -44.29
C VAL A 436 0.69 21.67 -43.49
N PRO A 437 1.77 21.02 -44.03
CA PRO A 437 2.78 20.24 -43.28
C PRO A 437 4.25 20.74 -43.34
N LEU A 438 5.19 20.12 -42.59
CA LEU A 438 6.65 20.20 -42.81
C LEU A 438 7.47 19.01 -42.25
N VAL A 439 8.09 18.25 -43.18
CA VAL A 439 9.43 17.62 -43.28
C VAL A 439 10.16 16.99 -42.04
N PRO A 440 10.78 15.78 -42.19
CA PRO A 440 11.56 15.12 -41.14
C PRO A 440 13.04 15.54 -41.15
N THR A 441 13.67 15.63 -39.98
CA THR A 441 15.13 15.85 -39.86
C THR A 441 15.77 14.85 -38.91
N THR A 442 16.93 14.39 -39.36
CA THR A 442 17.83 13.33 -38.86
C THR A 442 18.53 13.66 -37.53
N SER A 443 18.94 12.60 -36.83
CA SER A 443 19.82 12.57 -35.65
C SER A 443 21.13 13.36 -35.81
N PRO A 444 21.83 13.60 -34.68
CA PRO A 444 23.22 13.16 -34.66
C PRO A 444 23.64 12.38 -33.41
N LEU A 445 24.54 11.47 -33.72
CA LEU A 445 25.45 10.64 -32.94
C LEU A 445 26.35 11.49 -32.02
N VAL A 446 26.56 11.06 -30.77
CA VAL A 446 27.68 11.49 -29.93
C VAL A 446 28.60 10.29 -29.69
N THR A 447 29.85 10.44 -30.10
CA THR A 447 31.00 9.53 -29.93
C THR A 447 31.61 9.66 -28.53
N PRO A 448 32.32 8.63 -28.02
CA PRO A 448 32.93 8.63 -26.69
C PRO A 448 34.43 9.02 -26.64
N ALA A 449 34.86 9.41 -25.43
CA ALA A 449 36.22 9.32 -24.83
C ALA A 449 37.25 10.44 -25.19
N PRO A 450 38.30 10.70 -24.38
CA PRO A 450 38.97 9.84 -23.38
C PRO A 450 38.46 9.93 -21.93
#